data_AF-A0A519WQ81-F1
#
_entry.id   AF-A0A519WQ81-F1
#
_cell.length_a   1.000
_cell.length_b   1.000
_cell.length_c   1.000
_cell.angle_alpha   90.00
_cell.angle_beta   90.00
_cell.angle_gamma   90.00
#
_symmetry.space_group_name_H-M   'P 1'
#
loop_
_entity.id
_entity.type
_entity.pdbx_description
1 polymer ?
#
loop_
_entity_poly.entity_id
_entity_poly.type
_entity_poly.pdbx_seq_one_letter_code
_entity_poly.pdbx_strand_id
1 'polypeptide(L)' 'MAHPKRKISKSRRDKRRTHYKAETPSLATCQTTGAIHTP' A
#
# COMPACT_ATOMS: atom_id res chain seq x y z
N MET A 1 -11.66 -6.44 -28.41
CA MET A 1 -11.24 -6.22 -27.01
C MET A 1 -10.57 -4.85 -26.92
N ALA A 2 -10.74 -4.14 -25.80
CA ALA A 2 -10.09 -2.84 -25.64
C ALA A 2 -8.59 -3.04 -25.39
N HIS A 3 -7.76 -2.53 -26.31
CA HIS A 3 -6.31 -2.54 -26.17
C HIS A 3 -5.80 -1.11 -26.04
N PRO A 4 -4.76 -0.86 -25.22
CA PRO A 4 -4.17 0.46 -25.12
C PRO A 4 -3.53 0.84 -26.48
N LYS A 5 -4.00 1.94 -27.08
CA LYS A 5 -3.46 2.45 -28.36
C LYS A 5 -2.00 2.91 -28.25
N ARG A 6 -1.58 3.34 -27.05
CA ARG A 6 -0.22 3.85 -26.78
C ARG A 6 0.27 3.44 -25.39
N LYS A 7 1.59 3.38 -25.24
CA LYS A 7 2.25 3.18 -23.94
C LYS A 7 1.99 4.36 -23.01
N ILE A 8 1.71 4.07 -21.74
CA ILE A 8 1.61 5.09 -20.69
C ILE A 8 3.02 5.53 -20.27
N SER A 9 3.26 6.85 -20.19
CA SER A 9 4.55 7.39 -19.77
C SER A 9 4.90 6.98 -18.34
N LYS A 10 6.20 6.90 -18.02
CA LYS A 10 6.68 6.58 -16.68
C LYS A 10 6.08 7.54 -15.64
N SER A 11 6.14 8.85 -15.92
CA SER A 11 5.53 9.88 -15.06
C SER A 11 4.04 9.65 -14.79
N ARG A 12 3.23 9.33 -15.82
CA ARG A 12 1.79 9.07 -15.64
C ARG A 12 1.52 7.78 -14.84
N ARG A 13 2.32 6.74 -15.07
CA ARG A 13 2.25 5.48 -14.29
C ARG A 13 2.57 5.73 -12.83
N ASP A 14 3.63 6.48 -12.55
CA ASP A 14 4.14 6.69 -11.20
C ASP A 14 3.20 7.61 -10.40
N LYS A 15 2.65 8.65 -11.05
CA LYS A 15 1.56 9.49 -10.49
C LYS A 15 0.29 8.68 -10.17
N ARG A 16 -0.08 7.69 -10.99
CA ARG A 16 -1.24 6.82 -10.69
C ARG A 16 -0.99 5.92 -9.47
N ARG A 17 0.26 5.54 -9.21
CA ARG A 17 0.65 4.62 -8.13
C ARG A 17 0.91 5.31 -6.77
N THR A 18 0.64 6.61 -6.65
CA THR A 18 0.81 7.35 -5.39
C THR A 18 -0.05 6.78 -4.27
N HIS A 19 -1.30 6.40 -4.58
CA HIS A 19 -2.26 5.85 -3.61
C HIS A 19 -2.15 4.34 -3.38
N TYR A 20 -1.29 3.63 -4.13
CA TYR A 20 -1.02 2.22 -3.89
C TYR A 20 0.06 2.11 -2.80
N LYS A 21 -0.34 2.28 -1.54
CA LYS A 21 0.53 2.20 -0.35
C LYS A 21 -0.12 1.21 0.62
N ALA A 22 0.70 0.40 1.27
CA ALA A 22 0.23 -0.45 2.35
C ALA A 22 -0.01 0.42 3.58
N GLU A 23 -1.19 0.33 4.16
CA GLU A 23 -1.45 0.90 5.48
C GLU A 23 -0.77 0.03 6.53
N THR A 24 -0.08 0.67 7.48
CA THR A 24 0.52 -0.04 8.60
C THR A 24 -0.57 -0.50 9.55
N PRO A 25 -0.63 -1.80 9.90
CA PRO A 25 -1.59 -2.27 10.90
C PRO A 25 -1.29 -1.61 12.25
N SER A 26 -2.34 -1.29 13.01
CA SER A 26 -2.19 -0.90 14.39
C SER A 26 -1.73 -2.12 15.20
N LEU A 27 -0.59 -2.01 15.85
CA LEU A 27 -0.01 -3.07 16.66
C LEU A 27 0.11 -2.54 18.10
N ALA A 28 -0.58 -3.20 19.03
CA ALA A 28 -0.52 -2.89 20.44
C ALA A 28 0.45 -3.86 21.13
N THR A 29 1.34 -3.33 21.98
CA THR A 29 2.24 -4.15 22.80
C THR A 29 1.55 -4.51 24.11
N CYS A 30 1.52 -5.80 24.44
CA CYS A 30 0.99 -6.26 25.72
C CYS A 30 1.91 -5.83 26.86
N GLN A 31 1.37 -5.14 27.86
CA GLN A 31 2.16 -4.63 29.00
C GLN A 31 2.65 -5.74 29.95
N THR A 32 2.00 -6.91 29.96
CA THR A 32 2.34 -8.03 30.86
C THR A 32 3.21 -9.09 30.20
N THR A 33 3.08 -9.32 28.89
CA THR A 33 3.79 -10.40 28.18
C THR A 33 4.77 -9.91 27.12
N GLY A 34 4.77 -8.60 26.80
CA GLY A 34 5.63 -8.02 25.76
C GLY A 34 5.29 -8.48 24.34
N ALA A 35 4.26 -9.30 24.16
CA ALA A 35 3.83 -9.79 22.86
C ALA A 35 3.12 -8.68 22.06
N ILE A 36 3.31 -8.70 20.75
CA ILE A 36 2.62 -7.80 19.82
C ILE A 36 1.26 -8.41 19.49
N HIS A 37 0.20 -7.68 19.78
CA HIS A 37 -1.18 -8.04 19.43
C HIS A 37 -1.75 -7.04 18.44
N THR A 38 -2.59 -7.50 17.54
CA THR A 38 -3.54 -6.61 16.86
C THR A 38 -4.61 -6.23 17.88
N PRO A 39 -5.01 -4.97 18.01
CA PRO A 39 -6.21 -4.62 18.76
C PRO A 39 -7.44 -5.35 18.21
#